data_AF-A0A2M8QDM7-F1
#
_entry.id   AF-A0A2M8QDM7-F1
#
_cell.length_a   1.000
_cell.length_b   1.000
_cell.length_c   1.000
_cell.angle_alpha   90.00
_cell.angle_beta   90.00
_cell.angle_gamma   90.00
#
_symmetry.space_group_name_H-M   'P 1'
#
loop_
_entity.id
_entity.type
_entity.pdbx_description
1 polymer ?
#
loop_
_entity_poly.entity_id
_entity_poly.type
_entity_poly.pdbx_seq_one_letter_code
_entity_poly.pdbx_strand_id
1 'polypeptide(L)'
;MDLFNSILVGLPVFILLLGPLMLIHELGHFLLAKKAGIRVEEFGMGLPPRAARLFKRGETEYTLNWLPFGAFVRMTGEEDPSDPRSFAAQPKRWRLATLAAGPFMNFLGGFVILTLAYLFFATQPTEFQYRINSVMAGSPAERLGLQPGDVILSVNGADMTQRISPAHHEQPAANALRMQTQKAIGKDITVVVQRTVEGEAQPRQVTLTGQIPANANPNAPLGVSLSFNVTKSERATYSIPDAIAAATDDIASIFLALARLPGELINQNIPLEQARPVGIVGITSIGVSLVDERTTETQGLLPFLRFAGFISIMIGLTNLLPIPALDGGRILFILIEVIRGKRVDPQREQWAHAVGMIILLSLSAVIVVMDIAQPITIR
;
A
#
# COMPACT_ATOMS: atom_id res chain seq x y z
N MET A 1 -0.07 -9.31 -21.44
CA MET A 1 1.28 -8.73 -21.30
C MET A 1 2.24 -9.86 -21.07
N ASP A 2 3.28 -10.01 -21.90
CA ASP A 2 4.26 -11.08 -21.73
C ASP A 2 4.96 -10.95 -20.38
N LEU A 3 5.16 -12.07 -19.69
CA LEU A 3 5.81 -12.17 -18.38
C LEU A 3 7.10 -11.33 -18.30
N PHE A 4 7.84 -11.26 -19.41
CA PHE A 4 9.03 -10.46 -19.57
C PHE A 4 8.80 -8.95 -19.36
N ASN A 5 7.75 -8.39 -19.96
CA ASN A 5 7.40 -6.96 -19.78
C ASN A 5 6.95 -6.68 -18.34
N SER A 6 6.23 -7.61 -17.72
CA SER A 6 5.85 -7.49 -16.31
C SER A 6 7.06 -7.49 -15.38
N ILE A 7 8.08 -8.30 -15.66
CA ILE A 7 9.34 -8.32 -14.89
C ILE A 7 10.16 -7.05 -15.14
N LEU A 8 10.27 -6.61 -16.41
CA LEU A 8 11.04 -5.43 -16.79
C LEU A 8 10.56 -4.15 -16.11
N VAL A 9 9.25 -3.98 -15.97
CA VAL A 9 8.66 -2.81 -15.29
C VAL A 9 8.55 -3.03 -13.78
N GLY A 10 8.21 -4.25 -13.36
CA GLY A 10 8.01 -4.58 -11.96
C GLY A 10 9.29 -4.47 -11.12
N LEU A 11 10.42 -4.97 -11.61
CA LEU A 11 11.66 -4.97 -10.82
C LEU A 11 12.17 -3.55 -10.49
N PRO A 12 12.23 -2.59 -11.42
CA PRO A 12 12.56 -1.20 -11.09
C PRO A 12 11.59 -0.57 -10.10
N VAL A 13 10.27 -0.75 -10.29
CA VAL A 13 9.25 -0.21 -9.39
C VAL A 13 9.42 -0.79 -7.99
N PHE A 14 9.65 -2.10 -7.89
CA PHE A 14 9.92 -2.78 -6.64
C PHE A 14 11.16 -2.21 -5.93
N ILE A 15 12.28 -2.03 -6.64
CA ILE A 15 13.52 -1.48 -6.07
C ILE A 15 13.30 -0.03 -5.60
N LEU A 16 12.64 0.78 -6.42
CA LEU A 16 12.35 2.18 -6.09
C LEU A 16 11.35 2.32 -4.94
N LEU A 17 10.38 1.41 -4.84
CA LEU A 17 9.36 1.42 -3.80
C LEU A 17 9.90 0.88 -2.46
N LEU A 18 10.46 -0.34 -2.43
CA LEU A 18 10.86 -0.98 -1.17
C LEU A 18 12.30 -0.70 -0.76
N GLY A 19 13.23 -0.51 -1.70
CA GLY A 19 14.65 -0.30 -1.40
C GLY A 19 14.88 0.85 -0.42
N PRO A 20 14.37 2.07 -0.69
CA PRO A 20 14.50 3.20 0.22
C PRO A 20 13.84 2.96 1.59
N LEU A 21 12.71 2.26 1.63
CA LEU A 21 11.96 2.00 2.87
C LEU A 21 12.72 1.04 3.79
N MET A 22 13.34 0.00 3.22
CA MET A 22 14.22 -0.91 3.95
C MET A 22 15.49 -0.19 4.40
N LEU A 23 16.06 0.69 3.58
CA LEU A 23 17.22 1.50 3.98
C LEU A 23 16.89 2.43 5.16
N ILE A 24 15.72 3.07 5.16
CA ILE A 24 15.25 3.93 6.26
C ILE A 24 15.13 3.12 7.56
N HIS A 25 14.61 1.89 7.48
CA HIS A 25 14.54 0.96 8.60
C HIS A 25 15.92 0.69 9.19
N GLU A 26 16.84 0.21 8.36
CA GLU A 26 18.21 -0.14 8.77
C GLU A 26 18.98 1.09 9.28
N LEU A 27 18.72 2.26 8.72
CA LEU A 27 19.29 3.52 9.21
C LEU A 27 18.89 3.78 10.66
N GLY A 28 17.68 3.42 11.09
CA GLY A 28 17.23 3.52 12.47
C GLY A 28 18.09 2.69 13.42
N HIS A 29 18.25 1.40 13.12
CA HIS A 29 19.13 0.51 13.89
C HIS A 29 20.55 1.04 13.92
N PHE A 30 21.09 1.43 12.77
CA PHE A 30 22.44 1.92 12.62
C PHE A 30 22.73 3.14 13.50
N LEU A 31 21.90 4.18 13.37
CA LEU A 31 22.10 5.44 14.09
C LEU A 31 22.07 5.22 15.60
N LEU A 32 21.13 4.42 16.08
CA LEU A 32 21.01 4.18 17.51
C LEU A 32 22.06 3.19 18.04
N ALA A 33 22.45 2.18 17.27
CA ALA A 33 23.56 1.30 17.59
C ALA A 33 24.86 2.09 17.80
N LYS A 34 25.20 3.00 16.87
CA LYS A 34 26.38 3.85 17.00
C LYS A 34 26.28 4.77 18.22
N LYS A 35 25.09 5.33 18.51
CA LYS A 35 24.86 6.16 19.71
C LYS A 35 24.99 5.37 21.02
N ALA A 36 24.60 4.10 21.01
CA ALA A 36 24.71 3.19 22.15
C ALA A 36 26.13 2.66 22.38
N GLY A 37 27.08 2.96 21.49
CA GLY A 37 28.45 2.42 21.55
C GLY A 37 28.56 0.97 21.04
N ILE A 38 27.53 0.46 20.36
CA ILE A 38 27.57 -0.86 19.72
C ILE A 38 28.46 -0.79 18.48
N ARG A 39 29.38 -1.73 18.36
CA ARG A 39 30.20 -1.86 17.14
C ARG A 39 29.30 -2.35 16.00
N VAL A 40 29.24 -1.56 14.94
CA VAL A 40 28.61 -1.93 13.66
C VAL A 40 29.71 -2.28 12.68
N GLU A 41 29.75 -3.53 12.26
CA GLU A 41 30.76 -4.05 11.34
C GLU A 41 30.44 -3.67 9.89
N GLU A 42 29.17 -3.71 9.52
CA GLU A 42 28.73 -3.50 8.15
C GLU A 42 27.34 -2.85 8.08
N PHE A 43 27.20 -1.88 7.17
CA PHE A 43 25.94 -1.32 6.72
C PHE A 43 25.82 -1.63 5.22
N GLY A 44 24.99 -2.61 4.88
CA GLY A 44 24.87 -3.13 3.53
C GLY A 44 23.58 -2.71 2.84
N MET A 45 23.67 -2.28 1.59
CA MET A 45 22.53 -2.12 0.69
C MET A 45 22.37 -3.41 -0.14
N GLY A 46 21.15 -3.92 -0.21
CA GLY A 46 20.86 -5.25 -0.76
C GLY A 46 21.22 -6.40 0.17
N LEU A 47 20.95 -7.63 -0.26
CA LEU A 47 21.31 -8.85 0.47
C LEU A 47 22.57 -9.53 -0.10
N PRO A 48 23.37 -10.20 0.75
CA PRO A 48 24.56 -10.93 0.34
C PRO A 48 24.32 -11.92 -0.82
N PRO A 49 25.36 -12.26 -1.61
CA PRO A 49 26.77 -11.94 -1.39
C PRO A 49 27.17 -10.50 -1.74
N ARG A 50 28.25 -10.03 -1.13
CA ARG A 50 28.82 -8.69 -1.35
C ARG A 50 29.25 -8.52 -2.80
N ALA A 51 28.76 -7.48 -3.46
CA ALA A 51 29.15 -7.11 -4.82
C ALA A 51 30.35 -6.14 -4.80
N ALA A 52 30.25 -5.10 -3.97
CA ALA A 52 31.31 -4.10 -3.82
C ALA A 52 31.35 -3.52 -2.41
N ARG A 53 32.54 -3.18 -1.93
CA ARG A 53 32.70 -2.28 -0.77
C ARG A 53 32.75 -0.85 -1.29
N LEU A 54 31.77 -0.03 -0.92
CA LEU A 54 31.67 1.36 -1.36
C LEU A 54 32.74 2.22 -0.67
N PHE A 55 32.78 2.17 0.67
CA PHE A 55 33.79 2.83 1.48
C PHE A 55 33.80 2.24 2.90
N LYS A 56 34.76 2.68 3.73
CA LYS A 56 34.80 2.36 5.17
C LYS A 56 34.93 3.65 5.95
N ARG A 57 34.09 3.84 6.97
CA ARG A 57 34.14 5.00 7.86
C ARG A 57 34.34 4.52 9.29
N GLY A 58 35.52 4.78 9.84
CA GLY A 58 35.94 4.20 11.11
C GLY A 58 35.99 2.68 11.03
N GLU A 59 35.18 2.02 11.85
CA GLU A 59 35.09 0.55 11.91
C GLU A 59 34.00 -0.05 11.02
N THR A 60 33.06 0.76 10.51
CA THR A 60 31.91 0.29 9.72
C THR A 60 32.23 0.26 8.23
N GLU A 61 32.02 -0.90 7.60
CA GLU A 61 32.06 -1.05 6.14
C GLU A 61 30.70 -0.70 5.52
N TYR A 62 30.71 0.08 4.45
CA TYR A 62 29.50 0.38 3.66
C TYR A 62 29.58 -0.40 2.36
N THR A 63 28.58 -1.27 2.13
CA THR A 63 28.65 -2.27 1.06
C THR A 63 27.43 -2.24 0.16
N LEU A 64 27.64 -2.61 -1.09
CA LEU A 64 26.60 -2.91 -2.06
C LEU A 64 26.63 -4.41 -2.32
N ASN A 65 25.48 -5.06 -2.26
CA ASN A 65 25.35 -6.51 -2.42
C ASN A 65 24.59 -6.86 -3.70
N TRP A 66 24.76 -8.10 -4.17
CA TRP A 66 24.27 -8.53 -5.48
C TRP A 66 22.75 -8.61 -5.58
N LEU A 67 22.06 -8.93 -4.48
CA LEU A 67 20.61 -8.97 -4.44
C LEU A 67 20.11 -7.55 -4.13
N PRO A 68 19.53 -6.81 -5.10
CA PRO A 68 19.23 -5.38 -4.96
C PRO A 68 17.97 -5.11 -4.10
N PHE A 69 17.57 -6.08 -3.28
CA PHE A 69 16.42 -6.00 -2.38
C PHE A 69 16.89 -5.98 -0.94
N GLY A 70 16.28 -5.10 -0.14
CA GLY A 70 16.58 -4.97 1.28
C GLY A 70 17.84 -4.14 1.58
N ALA A 71 18.16 -4.10 2.86
CA ALA A 71 19.38 -3.56 3.43
C ALA A 71 19.62 -4.32 4.76
N PHE A 72 20.81 -4.22 5.34
CA PHE A 72 21.06 -4.78 6.67
C PHE A 72 22.12 -4.00 7.46
N VAL A 73 21.99 -4.02 8.78
CA VAL A 73 23.02 -3.58 9.73
C VAL A 73 23.59 -4.77 10.49
N ARG A 74 24.86 -5.10 10.26
CA ARG A 74 25.54 -6.17 11.00
C ARG A 74 26.18 -5.62 12.27
N MET A 75 25.55 -5.89 13.41
CA MET A 75 26.05 -5.54 14.74
C MET A 75 26.93 -6.66 15.30
N THR A 76 27.99 -6.29 16.03
CA THR A 76 28.80 -7.28 16.75
C THR A 76 27.97 -7.95 17.85
N GLY A 77 28.08 -9.28 17.96
CA GLY A 77 27.57 -10.05 19.09
C GLY A 77 26.09 -9.80 19.39
N GLU A 78 25.22 -10.02 18.40
CA GLU A 78 23.75 -9.89 18.59
C GLU A 78 23.25 -10.80 19.71
N GLU A 79 23.75 -12.04 19.79
CA GLU A 79 23.44 -12.93 20.90
C GLU A 79 24.59 -13.14 21.89
N ASP A 80 25.84 -12.86 21.51
CA ASP A 80 27.03 -13.12 22.33
C ASP A 80 27.51 -11.85 23.08
N PRO A 81 27.42 -11.81 24.42
CA PRO A 81 27.83 -10.67 25.23
C PRO A 81 29.34 -10.61 25.50
N SER A 82 30.17 -11.49 24.90
CA SER A 82 31.60 -11.59 25.19
C SER A 82 32.39 -10.31 24.85
N ASP A 83 31.98 -9.57 23.82
CA ASP A 83 32.56 -8.26 23.49
C ASP A 83 31.78 -7.15 24.23
N PRO A 84 32.42 -6.27 25.01
CA PRO A 84 31.74 -5.15 25.69
C PRO A 84 31.00 -4.18 24.74
N ARG A 85 31.41 -4.13 23.47
CA ARG A 85 30.75 -3.34 22.40
C ARG A 85 29.77 -4.18 21.57
N SER A 86 29.48 -5.40 21.98
CA SER A 86 28.41 -6.20 21.39
C SER A 86 27.04 -5.62 21.72
N PHE A 87 26.06 -5.91 20.87
CA PHE A 87 24.66 -5.61 21.14
C PHE A 87 24.18 -6.33 22.41
N ALA A 88 24.52 -7.62 22.56
CA ALA A 88 24.14 -8.45 23.69
C ALA A 88 24.67 -7.94 25.05
N ALA A 89 25.86 -7.33 25.08
CA ALA A 89 26.45 -6.78 26.30
C ALA A 89 25.84 -5.42 26.71
N GLN A 90 25.11 -4.74 25.81
CA GLN A 90 24.58 -3.43 26.13
C GLN A 90 23.45 -3.48 27.18
N PRO A 91 23.28 -2.42 27.98
CA PRO A 91 22.14 -2.27 28.85
C PRO A 91 20.81 -2.48 28.12
N LYS A 92 19.85 -3.15 28.77
CA LYS A 92 18.54 -3.51 28.20
C LYS A 92 17.84 -2.34 27.49
N ARG A 93 17.93 -1.12 28.05
CA ARG A 93 17.36 0.09 27.45
C ARG A 93 17.94 0.42 26.07
N TRP A 94 19.24 0.21 25.87
CA TRP A 94 19.90 0.47 24.60
C TRP A 94 19.59 -0.62 23.59
N ARG A 95 19.55 -1.88 24.03
CA ARG A 95 19.10 -3.00 23.18
C ARG A 95 17.66 -2.79 22.69
N LEU A 96 16.75 -2.48 23.60
CA LEU A 96 15.34 -2.18 23.29
C LEU A 96 15.21 -0.98 22.35
N ALA A 97 15.88 0.13 22.67
CA ALA A 97 15.82 1.31 21.84
C ALA A 97 16.37 1.03 20.43
N THR A 98 17.51 0.32 20.31
CA THR A 98 18.13 0.02 19.01
C THR A 98 17.22 -0.83 18.15
N LEU A 99 16.55 -1.85 18.72
CA LEU A 99 15.57 -2.65 17.99
C LEU A 99 14.32 -1.84 17.63
N ALA A 100 13.85 -0.95 18.50
CA ALA A 100 12.68 -0.11 18.19
C ALA A 100 12.99 0.99 17.17
N ALA A 101 14.27 1.37 16.99
CA ALA A 101 14.66 2.48 16.13
C ALA A 101 14.39 2.23 14.64
N GLY A 102 14.54 0.98 14.16
CA GLY A 102 14.21 0.65 12.77
C GLY A 102 12.73 0.85 12.46
N PRO A 103 11.81 0.19 13.18
CA PRO A 103 10.37 0.43 13.04
C PRO A 103 9.96 1.89 13.23
N PHE A 104 10.54 2.58 14.21
CA PHE A 104 10.29 4.00 14.43
C PHE A 104 10.66 4.86 13.20
N MET A 105 11.83 4.62 12.61
CA MET A 105 12.26 5.33 11.40
C MET A 105 11.33 5.06 10.22
N ASN A 106 10.70 3.89 10.15
CA ASN A 106 9.69 3.59 9.14
C ASN A 106 8.39 4.38 9.33
N PHE A 107 7.91 4.55 10.57
CA PHE A 107 6.79 5.45 10.85
C PHE A 107 7.13 6.89 10.51
N LEU A 108 8.31 7.36 10.90
CA LEU A 108 8.80 8.71 10.58
C LEU A 108 8.97 8.90 9.07
N GLY A 109 9.56 7.93 8.38
CA GLY A 109 9.74 7.92 6.93
C GLY A 109 8.41 7.97 6.20
N GLY A 110 7.42 7.17 6.62
CA GLY A 110 6.07 7.20 6.05
C GLY A 110 5.39 8.56 6.23
N PHE A 111 5.47 9.14 7.44
CA PHE A 111 4.94 10.47 7.73
C PHE A 111 5.60 11.57 6.87
N VAL A 112 6.93 11.53 6.72
CA VAL A 112 7.66 12.48 5.87
C VAL A 112 7.29 12.29 4.39
N ILE A 113 7.26 11.05 3.89
CA ILE A 113 6.86 10.74 2.50
C ILE A 113 5.47 11.30 2.22
N LEU A 114 4.49 11.04 3.09
CA LEU A 114 3.12 11.55 2.93
C LEU A 114 3.08 13.08 2.94
N THR A 115 3.75 13.72 3.89
CA THR A 115 3.79 15.19 3.98
C THR A 115 4.39 15.80 2.70
N LEU A 116 5.51 15.27 2.21
CA LEU A 116 6.13 15.74 0.97
C LEU A 116 5.27 15.43 -0.27
N ALA A 117 4.55 14.30 -0.26
CA ALA A 117 3.61 13.94 -1.31
C ALA A 117 2.49 14.99 -1.44
N TYR A 118 1.89 15.39 -0.33
CA TYR A 118 0.86 16.43 -0.33
C TYR A 118 1.42 17.82 -0.70
N LEU A 119 2.59 18.17 -0.19
CA LEU A 119 3.22 19.47 -0.51
C LEU A 119 3.55 19.65 -2.00
N PHE A 120 4.09 18.61 -2.62
CA PHE A 120 4.69 18.75 -3.95
C PHE A 120 3.88 18.12 -5.07
N PHE A 121 3.11 17.07 -4.77
CA PHE A 121 2.48 16.21 -5.78
C PHE A 121 0.97 16.14 -5.65
N ALA A 122 0.35 16.86 -4.70
CA ALA A 122 -1.08 16.83 -4.56
C ALA A 122 -1.78 17.29 -5.83
N THR A 123 -2.81 16.53 -6.20
CA THR A 123 -3.70 16.81 -7.31
C THR A 123 -5.14 16.78 -6.80
N GLN A 124 -5.99 17.57 -7.44
CA GLN A 124 -7.43 17.56 -7.20
C GLN A 124 -8.14 17.17 -8.50
N PRO A 125 -9.02 16.16 -8.48
CA PRO A 125 -9.81 15.79 -9.63
C PRO A 125 -10.65 16.98 -10.09
N THR A 126 -10.54 17.33 -11.37
CA THR A 126 -11.37 18.36 -12.02
C THR A 126 -12.36 17.74 -13.00
N GLU A 127 -12.09 16.53 -13.49
CA GLU A 127 -13.02 15.76 -14.33
C GLU A 127 -13.04 14.30 -13.90
N PHE A 128 -14.24 13.72 -13.86
CA PHE A 128 -14.44 12.31 -13.57
C PHE A 128 -15.54 11.70 -14.43
N GLN A 129 -15.40 10.40 -14.63
CA GLN A 129 -16.37 9.58 -15.35
C GLN A 129 -16.84 8.43 -14.47
N TYR A 130 -18.12 8.11 -14.55
CA TYR A 130 -18.70 6.93 -13.91
C TYR A 130 -18.34 5.69 -14.73
N ARG A 131 -17.58 4.77 -14.15
CA ARG A 131 -17.31 3.46 -14.74
C ARG A 131 -18.13 2.40 -14.02
N ILE A 132 -18.75 1.49 -14.78
CA ILE A 132 -19.48 0.35 -14.23
C ILE A 132 -18.46 -0.72 -13.83
N ASN A 133 -18.38 -1.03 -12.53
CA ASN A 133 -17.56 -2.11 -12.01
C ASN A 133 -18.26 -3.47 -12.16
N SER A 134 -19.54 -3.51 -11.81
CA SER A 134 -20.36 -4.72 -11.91
C SER A 134 -21.82 -4.38 -12.14
N VAL A 135 -22.53 -5.32 -12.76
CA VAL A 135 -23.97 -5.25 -13.02
C VAL A 135 -24.61 -6.38 -12.25
N MET A 136 -25.64 -6.07 -11.46
CA MET A 136 -26.37 -7.07 -10.67
C MET A 136 -27.30 -7.89 -11.57
N ALA A 137 -27.34 -9.21 -11.36
CA ALA A 137 -28.24 -10.09 -12.08
C ALA A 137 -29.72 -9.71 -11.83
N GLY A 138 -30.55 -9.73 -12.87
CA GLY A 138 -31.96 -9.33 -12.85
C GLY A 138 -32.19 -7.83 -12.72
N SER A 139 -31.15 -7.00 -12.72
CA SER A 139 -31.25 -5.56 -12.54
C SER A 139 -31.77 -4.83 -13.80
N PRO A 140 -32.27 -3.59 -13.65
CA PRO A 140 -32.59 -2.75 -14.81
C PRO A 140 -31.39 -2.52 -15.73
N ALA A 141 -30.17 -2.40 -15.17
CA ALA A 141 -28.96 -2.25 -15.96
C ALA A 141 -28.65 -3.47 -16.83
N GLU A 142 -28.83 -4.68 -16.30
CA GLU A 142 -28.67 -5.91 -17.09
C GLU A 142 -29.64 -5.95 -18.26
N ARG A 143 -30.92 -5.61 -18.02
CA ARG A 143 -31.96 -5.54 -19.08
C ARG A 143 -31.70 -4.45 -20.12
N LEU A 144 -31.11 -3.32 -19.71
CA LEU A 144 -30.64 -2.26 -20.62
C LEU A 144 -29.44 -2.70 -21.46
N GLY A 145 -28.77 -3.80 -21.10
CA GLY A 145 -27.56 -4.26 -21.76
C GLY A 145 -26.30 -3.49 -21.33
N LEU A 146 -26.30 -2.86 -20.15
CA LEU A 146 -25.09 -2.30 -19.55
C LEU A 146 -24.13 -3.42 -19.17
N GLN A 147 -22.84 -3.16 -19.30
CA GLN A 147 -21.78 -4.14 -19.08
C GLN A 147 -20.70 -3.60 -18.13
N PRO A 148 -20.03 -4.48 -17.37
CA PRO A 148 -18.81 -4.10 -16.67
C PRO A 148 -17.80 -3.46 -17.62
N GLY A 149 -17.22 -2.34 -17.21
CA GLY A 149 -16.28 -1.55 -18.00
C GLY A 149 -16.88 -0.39 -18.79
N ASP A 150 -18.21 -0.35 -18.95
CA ASP A 150 -18.91 0.78 -19.57
C ASP A 150 -18.63 2.08 -18.81
N VAL A 151 -18.37 3.15 -19.55
CA VAL A 151 -18.23 4.50 -19.01
C VAL A 151 -19.49 5.30 -19.33
N ILE A 152 -20.22 5.76 -18.32
CA ILE A 152 -21.47 6.50 -18.52
C ILE A 152 -21.16 7.94 -18.92
N LEU A 153 -21.59 8.32 -20.13
CA LEU A 153 -21.42 9.67 -20.68
C LEU A 153 -22.64 10.54 -20.39
N SER A 154 -23.86 10.02 -20.57
CA SER A 154 -25.08 10.77 -20.27
C SER A 154 -26.24 9.88 -19.85
N VAL A 155 -27.16 10.46 -19.08
CA VAL A 155 -28.44 9.83 -18.72
C VAL A 155 -29.57 10.81 -19.02
N ASN A 156 -30.53 10.40 -19.84
CA ASN A 156 -31.65 11.21 -20.32
C ASN A 156 -31.19 12.57 -20.90
N GLY A 157 -30.06 12.55 -21.62
CA GLY A 157 -29.45 13.76 -22.19
C GLY A 157 -28.69 14.63 -21.19
N ALA A 158 -28.75 14.34 -19.89
CA ALA A 158 -27.92 15.02 -18.89
C ALA A 158 -26.50 14.45 -18.93
N ASP A 159 -25.51 15.32 -19.10
CA ASP A 159 -24.09 14.97 -19.09
C ASP A 159 -23.68 14.44 -17.70
N MET A 160 -23.10 13.24 -17.69
CA MET A 160 -22.59 12.56 -16.50
C MET A 160 -21.06 12.63 -16.41
N THR A 161 -20.39 13.22 -17.41
CA THR A 161 -18.98 13.63 -17.29
C THR A 161 -18.95 14.91 -16.46
N GLN A 162 -18.68 14.77 -15.18
CA GLN A 162 -18.78 15.90 -14.27
C GLN A 162 -17.45 16.64 -14.20
N ARG A 163 -17.54 17.96 -14.34
CA ARG A 163 -16.47 18.90 -14.04
C ARG A 163 -16.63 19.40 -12.60
N ILE A 164 -15.66 19.14 -11.74
CA ILE A 164 -15.59 19.78 -10.42
C ILE A 164 -14.85 21.09 -10.59
N SER A 165 -15.46 22.20 -10.15
CA SER A 165 -14.72 23.44 -9.99
C SER A 165 -13.87 23.35 -8.71
N PRO A 166 -12.55 23.63 -8.76
CA PRO A 166 -11.66 23.61 -7.60
C PRO A 166 -12.16 24.38 -6.37
N ALA A 167 -13.03 25.38 -6.58
CA ALA A 167 -13.53 26.26 -5.54
C ALA A 167 -14.50 25.60 -4.54
N HIS A 168 -14.99 24.39 -4.83
CA HIS A 168 -15.92 23.68 -3.96
C HIS A 168 -15.29 22.35 -3.60
N HIS A 169 -14.74 22.23 -2.39
CA HIS A 169 -14.24 20.98 -1.79
C HIS A 169 -15.33 19.88 -1.63
N GLU A 170 -16.40 19.95 -2.42
CA GLU A 170 -17.45 18.96 -2.47
C GLU A 170 -16.96 17.77 -3.28
N GLN A 171 -16.96 16.59 -2.65
CA GLN A 171 -16.68 15.35 -3.33
C GLN A 171 -17.58 15.20 -4.56
N PRO A 172 -17.05 14.66 -5.67
CA PRO A 172 -17.82 14.39 -6.88
C PRO A 172 -19.13 13.72 -6.50
N ALA A 173 -20.24 14.38 -6.80
CA ALA A 173 -21.54 13.92 -6.38
C ALA A 173 -21.86 12.60 -7.09
N ALA A 174 -21.58 11.47 -6.43
CA ALA A 174 -22.23 10.17 -6.68
C ALA A 174 -23.76 10.34 -6.79
N ASN A 175 -24.27 11.42 -6.20
CA ASN A 175 -25.65 11.84 -6.28
C ASN A 175 -26.13 12.16 -7.69
N ALA A 176 -25.34 12.66 -8.66
CA ALA A 176 -25.94 13.10 -9.92
C ALA A 176 -26.57 11.94 -10.72
N LEU A 177 -25.80 10.87 -10.96
CA LEU A 177 -26.29 9.67 -11.62
C LEU A 177 -27.39 8.99 -10.79
N ARG A 178 -27.22 8.90 -9.47
CA ARG A 178 -28.25 8.34 -8.58
C ARG A 178 -29.55 9.15 -8.62
N MET A 179 -29.48 10.48 -8.59
CA MET A 179 -30.62 11.37 -8.67
C MET A 179 -31.34 11.25 -10.01
N GLN A 180 -30.59 11.20 -11.13
CA GLN A 180 -31.20 11.03 -12.45
C GLN A 180 -31.91 9.68 -12.59
N THR A 181 -31.26 8.61 -12.14
CA THR A 181 -31.84 7.25 -12.21
C THR A 181 -33.01 7.08 -11.24
N GLN A 182 -32.99 7.72 -10.07
CA GLN A 182 -34.13 7.77 -9.15
C GLN A 182 -35.34 8.49 -9.78
N LYS A 183 -35.14 9.62 -10.46
CA LYS A 183 -36.22 10.36 -11.15
C LYS A 183 -36.86 9.57 -12.29
N ALA A 184 -36.12 8.62 -12.85
CA ALA A 184 -36.57 7.75 -13.94
C ALA A 184 -37.25 6.46 -13.44
N ILE A 185 -37.40 6.23 -12.14
CA ILE A 185 -38.16 5.07 -11.61
C ILE A 185 -39.60 5.11 -12.14
N GLY A 186 -40.03 4.00 -12.75
CA GLY A 186 -41.33 3.86 -13.40
C GLY A 186 -41.41 4.46 -14.82
N LYS A 187 -40.32 5.03 -15.34
CA LYS A 187 -40.26 5.72 -16.63
C LYS A 187 -39.17 5.13 -17.53
N ASP A 188 -39.20 5.53 -18.79
CA ASP A 188 -38.13 5.23 -19.73
C ASP A 188 -36.85 6.01 -19.36
N ILE A 189 -35.72 5.37 -19.60
CA ILE A 189 -34.39 5.90 -19.41
C ILE A 189 -33.55 5.64 -20.66
N THR A 190 -32.80 6.65 -21.08
CA THR A 190 -31.78 6.54 -22.11
C THR A 190 -30.42 6.79 -21.48
N VAL A 191 -29.52 5.84 -21.60
CA VAL A 191 -28.15 5.91 -21.08
C VAL A 191 -27.20 5.84 -22.27
N VAL A 192 -26.33 6.84 -22.40
CA VAL A 192 -25.24 6.82 -23.39
C VAL A 192 -23.97 6.40 -22.67
N VAL A 193 -23.35 5.32 -23.14
CA VAL A 193 -22.09 4.80 -22.59
C VAL A 193 -21.01 4.76 -23.64
N GLN A 194 -19.75 4.89 -23.21
CA GLN A 194 -18.58 4.57 -23.99
C GLN A 194 -18.14 3.15 -23.62
N ARG A 195 -18.17 2.25 -24.61
CA ARG A 195 -17.86 0.82 -24.46
C ARG A 195 -16.62 0.47 -25.26
N THR A 196 -15.65 -0.17 -24.61
CA THR A 196 -14.53 -0.82 -25.29
C THR A 196 -14.98 -2.20 -25.77
N VAL A 197 -14.99 -2.42 -27.08
CA VAL A 197 -15.37 -3.71 -27.68
C VAL A 197 -14.09 -4.50 -27.98
N GLU A 198 -14.10 -5.78 -27.64
CA GLU A 198 -12.97 -6.67 -27.92
C GLU A 198 -12.69 -6.74 -29.42
N GLY A 199 -11.45 -6.45 -29.83
CA GLY A 199 -11.04 -6.35 -31.23
C GLY A 199 -11.14 -4.96 -31.86
N GLU A 200 -11.72 -3.97 -31.17
CA GLU A 200 -11.74 -2.57 -31.63
C GLU A 200 -10.64 -1.75 -30.92
N ALA A 201 -9.90 -0.95 -31.69
CA ALA A 201 -8.82 -0.12 -31.17
C ALA A 201 -9.33 1.12 -30.43
N GLN A 202 -10.57 1.56 -30.70
CA GLN A 202 -11.17 2.72 -30.05
C GLN A 202 -12.54 2.37 -29.47
N PRO A 203 -12.86 2.88 -28.26
CA PRO A 203 -14.17 2.67 -27.67
C PRO A 203 -15.26 3.42 -28.44
N ARG A 204 -16.42 2.78 -28.59
CA ARG A 204 -17.58 3.35 -29.30
C ARG A 204 -18.64 3.86 -28.32
N GLN A 205 -19.39 4.87 -28.74
CA GLN A 205 -20.58 5.28 -28.01
C GLN A 205 -21.74 4.34 -28.31
N VAL A 206 -22.44 3.91 -27.26
CA VAL A 206 -23.62 3.04 -27.34
C VAL A 206 -24.76 3.72 -26.60
N THR A 207 -25.88 3.92 -27.29
CA THR A 207 -27.11 4.45 -26.69
C THR A 207 -28.01 3.28 -26.30
N LEU A 208 -28.32 3.18 -25.01
CA LEU A 208 -29.15 2.13 -24.43
C LEU A 208 -30.44 2.76 -23.91
N THR A 209 -31.59 2.26 -24.35
CA THR A 209 -32.91 2.74 -23.92
C THR A 209 -33.72 1.59 -23.35
N GLY A 210 -34.45 1.86 -22.27
CA GLY A 210 -35.34 0.89 -21.62
C GLY A 210 -36.08 1.53 -20.45
N GLN A 211 -36.67 0.71 -19.58
CA GLN A 211 -37.50 1.21 -18.49
C GLN A 211 -36.91 0.82 -17.13
N ILE A 212 -36.91 1.76 -16.17
CA ILE A 212 -36.65 1.43 -14.77
C ILE A 212 -37.98 1.00 -14.13
N PRO A 213 -38.09 -0.23 -13.59
CA PRO A 213 -39.31 -0.69 -12.94
C PRO A 213 -39.74 0.21 -11.78
N ALA A 214 -41.05 0.34 -11.56
CA ALA A 214 -41.58 1.12 -10.44
C ALA A 214 -41.18 0.57 -9.05
N ASN A 215 -40.84 -0.71 -8.97
CA ASN A 215 -40.36 -1.38 -7.75
C ASN A 215 -38.82 -1.41 -7.62
N ALA A 216 -38.09 -0.66 -8.44
CA ALA A 216 -36.63 -0.60 -8.35
C ALA A 216 -36.17 -0.03 -6.99
N ASN A 217 -35.05 -0.53 -6.48
CA ASN A 217 -34.47 -0.04 -5.23
C ASN A 217 -34.06 1.45 -5.39
N PRO A 218 -34.63 2.38 -4.61
CA PRO A 218 -34.29 3.80 -4.73
C PRO A 218 -32.81 4.10 -4.50
N ASN A 219 -32.12 3.29 -3.69
CA ASN A 219 -30.71 3.50 -3.38
C ASN A 219 -29.78 3.03 -4.50
N ALA A 220 -30.25 2.15 -5.38
CA ALA A 220 -29.52 1.65 -6.54
C ALA A 220 -30.47 1.35 -7.72
N PRO A 221 -31.09 2.37 -8.35
CA PRO A 221 -32.20 2.17 -9.28
C PRO A 221 -31.82 1.36 -10.53
N LEU A 222 -30.57 1.44 -10.96
CA LEU A 222 -30.03 0.63 -12.07
C LEU A 222 -29.48 -0.73 -11.62
N GLY A 223 -29.15 -0.91 -10.34
CA GLY A 223 -28.48 -2.13 -9.85
C GLY A 223 -27.03 -2.30 -10.35
N VAL A 224 -26.27 -1.20 -10.42
CA VAL A 224 -24.85 -1.20 -10.83
C VAL A 224 -23.95 -0.80 -9.65
N SER A 225 -22.76 -1.41 -9.59
CA SER A 225 -21.65 -0.90 -8.78
C SER A 225 -20.78 0.01 -9.65
N LEU A 226 -20.37 1.15 -9.09
CA LEU A 226 -19.67 2.20 -9.82
C LEU A 226 -18.30 2.47 -9.21
N SER A 227 -17.33 2.80 -10.05
CA SER A 227 -16.10 3.49 -9.70
C SER A 227 -16.05 4.86 -10.35
N PHE A 228 -15.30 5.77 -9.71
CA PHE A 228 -15.00 7.08 -10.27
C PHE A 228 -13.63 7.03 -10.93
N ASN A 229 -13.60 7.17 -12.24
CA ASN A 229 -12.35 7.34 -12.95
C ASN A 229 -12.07 8.82 -13.10
N VAL A 230 -11.04 9.29 -12.40
CA VAL A 230 -10.49 10.63 -12.60
C VAL A 230 -9.91 10.67 -14.01
N THR A 231 -10.44 11.56 -14.85
CA THR A 231 -9.96 11.77 -16.23
C THR A 231 -9.08 12.99 -16.36
N LYS A 232 -9.24 13.95 -15.45
CA LYS A 232 -8.39 15.13 -15.37
C LYS A 232 -8.24 15.55 -13.93
N SER A 233 -7.02 15.91 -13.56
CA SER A 233 -6.75 16.62 -12.31
C SER A 233 -5.92 17.86 -12.58
N GLU A 234 -5.98 18.79 -11.63
CA GLU A 234 -5.09 19.93 -11.57
C GLU A 234 -4.25 19.87 -10.31
N ARG A 235 -3.11 20.56 -10.30
CA ARG A 235 -2.25 20.62 -9.13
C ARG A 235 -2.99 21.30 -7.99
N ALA A 236 -3.05 20.64 -6.84
CA ALA A 236 -3.54 21.21 -5.60
C ALA A 236 -2.36 21.74 -4.79
N THR A 237 -2.49 22.96 -4.26
CA THR A 237 -1.47 23.55 -3.39
C THR A 237 -1.84 23.34 -1.95
N TYR A 238 -0.99 22.65 -1.19
CA TYR A 238 -1.14 22.51 0.25
C TYR A 238 -0.18 23.46 0.96
N SER A 239 -0.65 24.10 2.02
CA SER A 239 0.27 24.73 2.98
C SER A 239 1.00 23.65 3.78
N ILE A 240 2.10 24.00 4.45
CA ILE A 240 2.82 23.05 5.32
C ILE A 240 1.90 22.47 6.42
N PRO A 241 1.12 23.29 7.16
CA PRO A 241 0.16 22.76 8.12
C PRO A 241 -0.88 21.81 7.50
N ASP A 242 -1.43 22.16 6.34
CA ASP A 242 -2.47 21.33 5.69
C ASP A 242 -1.89 20.00 5.21
N ALA A 243 -0.67 19.99 4.68
CA ALA A 243 0.01 18.76 4.25
C ALA A 243 0.33 17.84 5.43
N ILE A 244 0.75 18.41 6.57
CA ILE A 244 0.97 17.66 7.81
C ILE A 244 -0.35 17.09 8.32
N ALA A 245 -1.43 17.88 8.30
CA ALA A 245 -2.75 17.43 8.71
C ALA A 245 -3.24 16.27 7.82
N ALA A 246 -3.16 16.42 6.50
CA ALA A 246 -3.53 15.38 5.55
C ALA A 246 -2.71 14.09 5.71
N ALA A 247 -1.39 14.21 5.91
CA ALA A 247 -0.54 13.05 6.22
C ALA A 247 -0.95 12.37 7.53
N THR A 248 -1.30 13.15 8.55
CA THR A 248 -1.77 12.63 9.84
C THR A 248 -3.11 11.92 9.70
N ASP A 249 -4.04 12.47 8.92
CA ASP A 249 -5.35 11.88 8.64
C ASP A 249 -5.23 10.55 7.88
N ASP A 250 -4.31 10.47 6.91
CA ASP A 250 -4.00 9.23 6.20
C ASP A 250 -3.49 8.15 7.17
N ILE A 251 -2.54 8.50 8.05
CA ILE A 251 -2.00 7.60 9.06
C ILE A 251 -3.09 7.14 10.03
N ALA A 252 -3.89 8.08 10.55
CA ALA A 252 -4.99 7.77 11.46
C ALA A 252 -6.02 6.84 10.80
N SER A 253 -6.33 7.07 9.53
CA SER A 253 -7.24 6.24 8.74
C SER A 253 -6.70 4.82 8.55
N ILE A 254 -5.40 4.66 8.31
CA ILE A 254 -4.75 3.35 8.22
C ILE A 254 -4.91 2.57 9.54
N PHE A 255 -4.58 3.20 10.67
CA PHE A 255 -4.70 2.55 11.98
C PHE A 255 -6.16 2.24 12.34
N LEU A 256 -7.09 3.13 12.02
CA LEU A 256 -8.52 2.93 12.25
C LEU A 256 -9.07 1.78 11.39
N ALA A 257 -8.67 1.72 10.12
CA ALA A 257 -9.05 0.62 9.22
C ALA A 257 -8.52 -0.72 9.75
N LEU A 258 -7.26 -0.77 10.18
CA LEU A 258 -6.67 -1.98 10.77
C LEU A 258 -7.39 -2.41 12.06
N ALA A 259 -7.74 -1.46 12.93
CA ALA A 259 -8.45 -1.75 14.18
C ALA A 259 -9.90 -2.25 13.93
N ARG A 260 -10.54 -1.80 12.86
CA ARG A 260 -11.90 -2.21 12.48
C ARG A 260 -11.94 -3.53 11.71
N LEU A 261 -10.84 -3.91 11.05
CA LEU A 261 -10.78 -5.08 10.17
C LEU A 261 -11.35 -6.37 10.79
N PRO A 262 -11.06 -6.76 12.05
CA PRO A 262 -11.66 -7.95 12.64
C PRO A 262 -13.19 -7.89 12.71
N GLY A 263 -13.74 -6.72 13.04
CA GLY A 263 -15.19 -6.49 13.09
C GLY A 263 -15.83 -6.52 11.71
N GLU A 264 -15.19 -5.92 10.71
CA GLU A 264 -15.66 -5.96 9.32
C GLU A 264 -15.68 -7.40 8.75
N LEU A 265 -14.71 -8.23 9.14
CA LEU A 265 -14.65 -9.64 8.78
C LEU A 265 -15.72 -10.48 9.47
N ILE A 266 -15.93 -10.28 10.77
CA ILE A 266 -16.97 -10.99 11.53
C ILE A 266 -18.37 -10.63 10.99
N ASN A 267 -18.59 -9.37 10.65
CA ASN A 267 -19.86 -8.88 10.11
C ASN A 267 -20.05 -9.19 8.61
N GLN A 268 -19.06 -9.83 7.95
CA GLN A 268 -19.08 -10.16 6.53
C GLN A 268 -19.24 -8.95 5.60
N ASN A 269 -18.83 -7.76 6.07
CA ASN A 269 -18.82 -6.54 5.26
C ASN A 269 -17.69 -6.56 4.24
N ILE A 270 -16.61 -7.29 4.52
CA ILE A 270 -15.47 -7.50 3.61
C ILE A 270 -15.36 -8.99 3.30
N PRO A 271 -15.43 -9.40 2.01
CA PRO A 271 -15.19 -10.78 1.61
C PRO A 271 -13.79 -11.25 2.00
N LEU A 272 -13.65 -12.51 2.42
CA LEU A 272 -12.36 -13.07 2.83
C LEU A 272 -11.30 -13.02 1.72
N GLU A 273 -11.71 -13.09 0.45
CA GLU A 273 -10.75 -12.95 -0.66
C GLU A 273 -10.08 -11.57 -0.72
N GLN A 274 -10.77 -10.53 -0.23
CA GLN A 274 -10.26 -9.15 -0.22
C GLN A 274 -9.35 -8.86 0.99
N ALA A 275 -9.51 -9.61 2.07
CA ALA A 275 -8.73 -9.44 3.30
C ALA A 275 -7.48 -10.35 3.36
N ARG A 276 -7.18 -11.08 2.29
CA ARG A 276 -6.01 -11.95 2.23
C ARG A 276 -4.70 -11.13 2.31
N PRO A 277 -3.64 -11.65 2.95
CA PRO A 277 -2.34 -11.00 2.96
C PRO A 277 -1.80 -10.79 1.54
N VAL A 278 -1.14 -9.66 1.31
CA VAL A 278 -0.49 -9.31 0.04
C VAL A 278 1.01 -9.49 0.19
N GLY A 279 1.62 -10.23 -0.73
CA GLY A 279 3.05 -10.47 -0.76
C GLY A 279 3.82 -9.43 -1.55
N ILE A 280 5.11 -9.71 -1.72
CA ILE A 280 6.03 -8.83 -2.42
C ILE A 280 5.66 -8.63 -3.90
N VAL A 281 5.09 -9.66 -4.54
CA VAL A 281 4.63 -9.62 -5.93
C VAL A 281 3.38 -8.77 -6.05
N GLY A 282 2.41 -8.94 -5.15
CA GLY A 282 1.20 -8.13 -5.12
C GLY A 282 1.47 -6.65 -4.80
N ILE A 283 2.37 -6.35 -3.85
CA ILE A 283 2.81 -4.97 -3.57
C ILE A 283 3.46 -4.36 -4.82
N THR A 284 4.27 -5.12 -5.54
CA THR A 284 4.90 -4.67 -6.79
C THR A 284 3.86 -4.41 -7.87
N SER A 285 2.88 -5.31 -8.05
CA SER A 285 1.83 -5.11 -9.07
C SER A 285 0.97 -3.88 -8.78
N ILE A 286 0.67 -3.62 -7.50
CA ILE A 286 0.00 -2.40 -7.08
C ILE A 286 0.88 -1.19 -7.43
N GLY A 287 2.16 -1.21 -7.04
CA GLY A 287 3.10 -0.14 -7.37
C GLY A 287 3.17 0.16 -8.87
N VAL A 288 3.23 -0.88 -9.72
CA VAL A 288 3.25 -0.74 -11.19
C VAL A 288 1.97 -0.05 -11.69
N SER A 289 0.80 -0.43 -11.19
CA SER A 289 -0.47 0.20 -11.59
C SER A 289 -0.56 1.68 -11.22
N LEU A 290 0.15 2.10 -10.16
CA LEU A 290 0.15 3.49 -9.68
C LEU A 290 1.15 4.39 -10.43
N VAL A 291 2.10 3.80 -11.17
CA VAL A 291 3.03 4.53 -12.05
C VAL A 291 2.72 4.36 -13.53
N ASP A 292 1.63 3.68 -13.87
CA ASP A 292 1.15 3.57 -15.24
C ASP A 292 0.84 4.95 -15.83
N GLU A 293 1.00 5.08 -17.14
CA GLU A 293 0.87 6.35 -17.87
C GLU A 293 -0.48 7.00 -17.59
N ARG A 294 -1.56 6.21 -17.66
CA ARG A 294 -2.92 6.70 -17.36
C ARG A 294 -3.05 7.27 -15.96
N THR A 295 -2.49 6.60 -14.95
CA THR A 295 -2.60 7.06 -13.55
C THR A 295 -1.75 8.31 -13.33
N THR A 296 -0.54 8.34 -13.89
CA THR A 296 0.37 9.49 -13.75
C THR A 296 -0.10 10.72 -14.50
N GLU A 297 -0.74 10.58 -15.66
CA GLU A 297 -1.38 11.68 -16.39
C GLU A 297 -2.60 12.24 -15.64
N THR A 298 -3.42 11.36 -15.07
CA THR A 298 -4.70 11.76 -14.46
C THR A 298 -4.57 12.21 -13.02
N GLN A 299 -3.65 11.64 -12.25
CA GLN A 299 -3.53 11.84 -10.79
C GLN A 299 -2.11 12.22 -10.33
N GLY A 300 -1.12 12.21 -11.22
CA GLY A 300 0.28 12.46 -10.88
C GLY A 300 0.90 11.34 -10.04
N LEU A 301 1.93 11.68 -9.27
CA LEU A 301 2.67 10.73 -8.43
C LEU A 301 2.09 10.58 -7.02
N LEU A 302 1.08 11.37 -6.64
CA LEU A 302 0.48 11.32 -5.30
C LEU A 302 0.02 9.91 -4.91
N PRO A 303 -0.70 9.14 -5.75
CA PRO A 303 -1.14 7.79 -5.38
C PRO A 303 0.04 6.85 -5.06
N PHE A 304 1.10 6.90 -5.88
CA PHE A 304 2.31 6.09 -5.67
C PHE A 304 3.03 6.47 -4.37
N LEU A 305 3.20 7.77 -4.09
CA LEU A 305 3.86 8.23 -2.87
C LEU A 305 3.02 7.94 -1.61
N ARG A 306 1.68 8.07 -1.69
CA ARG A 306 0.78 7.65 -0.61
C ARG A 306 0.89 6.16 -0.34
N PHE A 307 0.96 5.35 -1.39
CA PHE A 307 1.21 3.91 -1.25
C PHE A 307 2.58 3.62 -0.62
N ALA A 308 3.64 4.31 -1.04
CA ALA A 308 4.97 4.17 -0.42
C ALA A 308 4.96 4.54 1.07
N GLY A 309 4.26 5.62 1.44
CA GLY A 309 4.07 6.03 2.83
C GLY A 309 3.32 4.98 3.65
N PHE A 310 2.22 4.44 3.11
CA PHE A 310 1.48 3.32 3.70
C PHE A 310 2.36 2.09 3.92
N ILE A 311 3.11 1.67 2.89
CA ILE A 311 4.02 0.52 2.99
C ILE A 311 5.11 0.76 4.03
N SER A 312 5.67 1.97 4.11
CA SER A 312 6.66 2.32 5.14
C SER A 312 6.11 2.07 6.55
N ILE A 313 4.90 2.57 6.83
CA ILE A 313 4.20 2.40 8.11
C ILE A 313 3.92 0.92 8.38
N MET A 314 3.45 0.17 7.38
CA MET A 314 3.15 -1.26 7.53
C MET A 314 4.41 -2.10 7.75
N ILE A 315 5.55 -1.77 7.12
CA ILE A 315 6.84 -2.43 7.41
C ILE A 315 7.26 -2.14 8.85
N GLY A 316 7.13 -0.90 9.32
CA GLY A 316 7.41 -0.55 10.71
C GLY A 316 6.52 -1.31 11.69
N LEU A 317 5.21 -1.33 11.44
CA LEU A 317 4.25 -2.03 12.27
C LEU A 317 4.50 -3.55 12.30
N THR A 318 4.75 -4.16 11.14
CA THR A 318 5.00 -5.60 11.02
C THR A 318 6.26 -5.99 11.77
N ASN A 319 7.34 -5.20 11.68
CA ASN A 319 8.57 -5.47 12.41
C ASN A 319 8.43 -5.33 13.92
N LEU A 320 7.41 -4.61 14.44
CA LEU A 320 7.11 -4.56 15.87
C LEU A 320 6.28 -5.75 16.37
N LEU A 321 5.76 -6.60 15.48
CA LEU A 321 5.00 -7.77 15.92
C LEU A 321 5.91 -8.70 16.74
N PRO A 322 5.39 -9.32 17.82
CA PRO A 322 6.15 -10.21 18.70
C PRO A 322 6.38 -11.59 18.07
N ILE A 323 6.86 -11.60 16.83
CA ILE A 323 7.11 -12.81 16.03
C ILE A 323 8.62 -13.02 15.98
N PRO A 324 9.13 -14.21 16.34
CA PRO A 324 10.54 -14.54 16.19
C PRO A 324 11.00 -14.35 14.73
N ALA A 325 12.24 -13.91 14.58
CA ALA A 325 12.91 -13.39 13.36
C ALA A 325 12.65 -11.91 13.02
N LEU A 326 11.63 -11.26 13.61
CA LEU A 326 11.43 -9.81 13.50
C LEU A 326 12.01 -9.09 14.73
N ASP A 327 12.16 -7.76 14.63
CA ASP A 327 12.65 -6.91 15.73
C ASP A 327 11.78 -7.03 16.97
N GLY A 328 10.46 -7.04 16.80
CA GLY A 328 9.46 -7.18 17.86
C GLY A 328 9.59 -8.51 18.60
N GLY A 329 10.01 -9.57 17.91
CA GLY A 329 10.39 -10.84 18.52
C GLY A 329 11.60 -10.69 19.45
N ARG A 330 12.68 -10.03 18.99
CA ARG A 330 13.87 -9.76 19.82
C ARG A 330 13.53 -8.84 21.01
N ILE A 331 12.67 -7.84 20.79
CA ILE A 331 12.13 -6.96 21.83
C ILE A 331 11.38 -7.79 22.88
N LEU A 332 10.52 -8.72 22.46
CA LEU A 332 9.80 -9.61 23.38
C LEU A 332 10.76 -10.41 24.27
N PHE A 333 11.82 -10.99 23.72
CA PHE A 333 12.82 -11.72 24.51
C PHE A 333 13.51 -10.83 25.55
N ILE A 334 13.81 -9.57 25.20
CA ILE A 334 14.38 -8.62 26.16
C ILE A 334 13.34 -8.24 27.24
N LEU A 335 12.06 -8.07 26.89
CA LEU A 335 11.00 -7.82 27.87
C LEU A 335 10.85 -9.00 28.83
N ILE A 336 10.93 -10.23 28.33
CA ILE A 336 10.96 -11.44 29.16
C ILE A 336 12.19 -11.44 30.08
N GLU A 337 13.37 -11.05 29.59
CA GLU A 337 14.59 -10.88 30.39
C GLU A 337 14.45 -9.77 31.46
N VAL A 338 13.70 -8.69 31.19
CA VAL A 338 13.38 -7.66 32.18
C VAL A 338 12.55 -8.25 33.32
N ILE A 339 11.50 -9.01 32.99
CA ILE A 339 10.59 -9.62 33.97
C ILE A 339 11.30 -10.71 34.79
N ARG A 340 12.10 -11.56 34.13
CA ARG A 340 12.79 -12.68 34.79
C ARG A 340 14.05 -12.28 35.55
N GLY A 341 14.54 -11.05 35.37
CA GLY A 341 15.82 -10.58 35.90
C GLY A 341 17.07 -11.19 35.24
N LYS A 342 16.96 -12.37 34.62
CA LYS A 342 18.04 -13.06 33.90
C LYS A 342 17.74 -13.24 32.42
N ARG A 343 18.81 -13.22 31.62
CA ARG A 343 18.74 -13.40 30.16
C ARG A 343 18.23 -14.80 29.79
N VAL A 344 17.50 -14.87 28.68
CA VAL A 344 17.14 -16.15 28.07
C VAL A 344 18.41 -16.80 27.53
N ASP A 345 18.47 -18.13 27.58
CA ASP A 345 19.61 -18.86 27.04
C ASP A 345 19.83 -18.49 25.55
N PRO A 346 21.03 -18.04 25.14
CA PRO A 346 21.28 -17.57 23.78
C PRO A 346 20.98 -18.62 22.71
N GLN A 347 21.24 -19.91 22.98
CA GLN A 347 20.95 -20.96 22.00
C GLN A 347 19.45 -21.13 21.80
N ARG A 348 18.65 -21.05 22.87
CA ARG A 348 17.19 -21.11 22.77
C ARG A 348 16.60 -19.91 22.03
N GLU A 349 17.13 -18.72 22.27
CA GLU A 349 16.75 -17.50 21.55
C GLU A 349 17.05 -17.67 20.05
N GLN A 350 18.27 -18.11 19.69
CA GLN A 350 18.66 -18.40 18.31
C GLN A 350 17.73 -19.41 17.63
N TRP A 351 17.43 -20.53 18.28
CA TRP A 351 16.51 -21.53 17.74
C TRP A 351 15.10 -20.98 17.53
N ALA A 352 14.59 -20.18 18.47
CA ALA A 352 13.28 -19.55 18.31
C ALA A 352 13.26 -18.60 17.09
N HIS A 353 14.29 -17.78 16.91
CA HIS A 353 14.42 -16.92 15.74
C HIS A 353 14.59 -17.71 14.44
N ALA A 354 15.37 -18.79 14.43
CA ALA A 354 15.55 -19.66 13.26
C ALA A 354 14.23 -20.34 12.85
N VAL A 355 13.49 -20.90 13.81
CA VAL A 355 12.17 -21.50 13.55
C VAL A 355 11.17 -20.45 13.06
N GLY A 356 11.14 -19.27 13.69
CA GLY A 356 10.32 -18.14 13.23
C GLY A 356 10.65 -17.74 11.79
N MET A 357 11.93 -17.67 11.44
CA MET A 357 12.38 -17.35 10.08
C MET A 357 11.91 -18.41 9.08
N ILE A 358 12.02 -19.70 9.40
CA ILE A 358 11.53 -20.78 8.52
C ILE A 358 10.02 -20.66 8.30
N ILE A 359 9.25 -20.40 9.36
CA ILE A 359 7.79 -20.21 9.28
C ILE A 359 7.46 -18.99 8.41
N LEU A 360 8.12 -17.85 8.66
CA LEU A 360 7.89 -16.62 7.90
C LEU A 360 8.27 -16.79 6.42
N LEU A 361 9.42 -17.38 6.11
CA LEU A 361 9.83 -17.65 4.72
C LEU A 361 8.86 -18.61 4.03
N SER A 362 8.39 -19.65 4.72
CA SER A 362 7.39 -20.58 4.19
C SER A 362 6.06 -19.86 3.91
N LEU A 363 5.60 -19.03 4.83
CA LEU A 363 4.39 -18.22 4.66
C LEU A 363 4.56 -17.22 3.52
N SER A 364 5.69 -16.52 3.43
CA SER A 364 6.00 -15.60 2.33
C SER A 364 5.99 -16.33 0.99
N ALA A 365 6.54 -17.54 0.90
CA ALA A 365 6.48 -18.34 -0.33
C ALA A 365 5.03 -18.69 -0.71
N VAL A 366 4.20 -19.09 0.25
CA VAL A 366 2.77 -19.34 0.02
C VAL A 366 2.06 -18.08 -0.48
N ILE A 367 2.28 -16.93 0.17
CA ILE A 367 1.65 -15.66 -0.23
C ILE A 367 2.11 -15.26 -1.63
N VAL A 368 3.39 -15.43 -1.97
CA VAL A 368 3.90 -15.17 -3.33
C VAL A 368 3.22 -16.07 -4.36
N VAL A 369 3.03 -17.37 -4.05
CA VAL A 369 2.29 -18.27 -4.94
C VAL A 369 0.84 -17.83 -5.08
N MET A 370 0.20 -17.37 -3.99
CA MET A 370 -1.17 -16.84 -4.03
C MET A 370 -1.28 -15.55 -4.85
N ASP A 371 -0.30 -14.64 -4.75
CA ASP A 371 -0.25 -13.41 -5.55
C ASP A 371 -0.13 -13.73 -7.05
N ILE A 372 0.66 -14.76 -7.40
CA ILE A 372 0.83 -15.19 -8.80
C ILE A 372 -0.43 -15.92 -9.31
N ALA A 373 -1.01 -16.81 -8.50
CA ALA A 373 -2.18 -17.60 -8.87
C ALA A 373 -3.45 -16.75 -8.98
N GLN A 374 -3.54 -15.69 -8.17
CA GLN A 374 -4.66 -14.77 -8.11
C GLN A 374 -4.11 -13.34 -8.10
N PRO A 375 -3.73 -12.80 -9.26
CA PRO A 375 -3.15 -11.46 -9.34
C PRO A 375 -4.12 -10.39 -8.87
N ILE A 376 -3.61 -9.39 -8.13
CA ILE A 376 -4.40 -8.25 -7.68
C ILE A 376 -4.73 -7.39 -8.90
N THR A 377 -5.97 -7.49 -9.37
CA THR A 377 -6.50 -6.56 -10.37
C THR A 377 -7.12 -5.38 -9.65
N ILE A 378 -6.40 -4.26 -9.58
CA ILE A 378 -7.02 -2.97 -9.26
C ILE A 378 -7.79 -2.55 -10.53
N ARG A 379 -9.10 -2.80 -10.57
CA ARG A 379 -9.97 -2.40 -11.68
C ARG A 379 -10.81 -1.21 -11.30
#